data_AF-A0A353DL27-F1
#
_entry.id   AF-A0A353DL27-F1
#
_cell.length_a   1.000
_cell.length_b   1.000
_cell.length_c   1.000
_cell.angle_alpha   90.00
_cell.angle_beta   90.00
_cell.angle_gamma   90.00
#
_symmetry.space_group_name_H-M   'P 1'
#
loop_
_entity.id
_entity.type
_entity.pdbx_description
1 polymer ?
#
loop_
_entity_poly.entity_id
_entity_poly.type
_entity_poly.pdbx_seq_one_letter_code
_entity_poly.pdbx_strand_id
1 'polypeptide(L)'
;MRILIHFDPEPSKGAFLGTRLRKNIKGALELQNIVWVDSIYAKADICHLLSPLDEALAKEAKEEGIPIVTNAFYTEEDPSASFLSRNV
;
A
#
# COMPACT_ATOMS: atom_id res chain seq x y z
N MET A 1 10.56 8.99 -11.34
CA MET A 1 10.10 7.88 -10.48
C MET A 1 8.59 7.92 -10.40
N ARG A 2 7.92 6.80 -10.68
CA ARG A 2 6.48 6.59 -10.66
C ARG A 2 6.15 5.59 -9.57
N ILE A 3 5.35 6.00 -8.60
CA ILE A 3 4.97 5.11 -7.49
C ILE A 3 3.49 4.75 -7.60
N LEU A 4 3.19 3.47 -7.66
CA LEU A 4 1.83 2.97 -7.47
C LEU A 4 1.56 2.87 -5.97
N ILE A 5 0.48 3.49 -5.48
CA ILE A 5 0.02 3.32 -4.10
C ILE A 5 -1.35 2.67 -4.13
N HIS A 6 -1.39 1.37 -3.83
CA HIS A 6 -2.60 0.58 -3.84
C HIS A 6 -3.23 0.54 -2.45
N PHE A 7 -4.55 0.69 -2.44
CA PHE A 7 -5.41 0.41 -1.30
C PHE A 7 -6.82 0.32 -1.84
N ASP A 8 -7.41 -0.87 -1.76
CA ASP A 8 -8.82 -1.08 -2.06
C ASP A 8 -9.62 -1.19 -0.75
N PRO A 9 -10.32 -0.13 -0.33
CA PRO A 9 -11.10 -0.17 0.90
C PRO A 9 -12.38 -1.00 0.73
N GLU A 10 -12.52 -2.07 1.51
CA GLU A 10 -13.84 -2.62 1.80
C GLU A 10 -14.70 -1.60 2.58
N PRO A 11 -16.03 -1.61 2.50
CA PRO A 11 -16.91 -0.70 3.24
C PRO A 11 -16.93 -1.00 4.76
N SER A 12 -15.81 -0.72 5.44
CA SER A 12 -15.62 -0.89 6.88
C SER A 12 -14.91 0.34 7.49
N LYS A 13 -14.91 0.48 8.82
CA LYS A 13 -14.19 1.59 9.50
C LYS A 13 -12.69 1.64 9.17
N GLY A 14 -12.07 0.49 8.84
CA GLY A 14 -10.67 0.40 8.40
C GLY A 14 -10.39 1.14 7.09
N ALA A 15 -11.41 1.28 6.22
CA ALA A 15 -11.32 2.04 4.98
C ALA A 15 -10.91 3.49 5.19
N PHE A 16 -11.39 4.13 6.26
CA PHE A 16 -11.13 5.54 6.48
C PHE A 16 -9.65 5.79 6.78
N LEU A 17 -9.05 4.96 7.64
CA LEU A 17 -7.64 5.10 8.02
C LEU A 17 -6.71 4.78 6.86
N GLY A 18 -6.95 3.67 6.15
CA GLY A 18 -6.14 3.32 4.97
C GLY A 18 -6.29 4.32 3.83
N THR A 19 -7.51 4.82 3.58
CA THR A 19 -7.73 5.87 2.57
C THR A 19 -7.00 7.16 2.94
N ARG A 20 -7.04 7.55 4.21
CA ARG A 20 -6.32 8.74 4.70
C ARG A 20 -4.81 8.55 4.57
N LEU A 21 -4.29 7.38 4.91
CA LEU A 21 -2.87 7.06 4.75
C LEU A 21 -2.47 7.13 3.27
N ARG A 22 -3.23 6.52 2.36
CA ARG A 22 -2.99 6.60 0.91
C ARG A 22 -2.91 8.05 0.43
N LYS A 23 -3.85 8.91 0.85
CA LYS A 23 -3.86 10.34 0.51
C LYS A 23 -2.64 11.06 1.07
N ASN A 24 -2.25 10.78 2.32
CA ASN A 24 -1.06 11.38 2.93
C ASN A 24 0.22 11.00 2.18
N ILE A 25 0.35 9.73 1.77
CA ILE A 25 1.50 9.28 0.98
C ILE A 25 1.52 9.98 -0.38
N LYS A 26 0.38 10.04 -1.09
CA LYS A 26 0.29 10.78 -2.37
C LYS A 26 0.74 12.24 -2.21
N GLY A 27 0.23 12.94 -1.19
CA GLY A 27 0.65 14.32 -0.91
C GLY A 27 2.13 14.44 -0.55
N ALA A 28 2.69 13.52 0.23
CA ALA A 28 4.12 13.51 0.56
C ALA A 28 5.00 13.32 -0.70
N LEU A 29 4.57 12.48 -1.64
CA LEU A 29 5.27 12.29 -2.91
C LEU A 29 5.20 13.55 -3.79
N GLU A 30 4.03 14.18 -3.88
CA GLU A 30 3.84 15.44 -4.62
C GLU A 30 4.76 16.56 -4.08
N LEU A 31 4.89 16.68 -2.76
CA LEU A 31 5.81 17.63 -2.11
C LEU A 31 7.29 17.42 -2.51
N GLN A 32 7.66 16.20 -2.92
CA GLN A 32 8.99 15.84 -3.38
C GLN A 32 9.11 15.80 -4.92
N ASN A 33 8.08 16.27 -5.65
CA ASN A 33 7.99 16.18 -7.12
C ASN A 33 8.07 14.73 -7.65
N ILE A 34 7.60 13.76 -6.87
CA ILE A 34 7.50 12.36 -7.28
C ILE A 34 6.09 12.10 -7.82
N VAL A 35 6.01 11.49 -8.99
CA VAL A 35 4.73 11.16 -9.64
C VAL A 35 4.18 9.87 -9.04
N TRP A 36 2.90 9.85 -8.71
CA TRP A 36 2.18 8.62 -8.41
C TRP A 36 1.29 8.20 -9.59
N VAL A 37 1.02 6.90 -9.70
CA VAL A 37 0.15 6.31 -10.73
C VAL A 37 -0.94 5.47 -10.07
N ASP A 38 -2.05 5.27 -10.78
CA ASP A 38 -3.18 4.47 -10.29
C ASP A 38 -3.20 3.01 -10.81
N SER A 39 -2.25 2.64 -11.67
CA SER A 39 -2.17 1.30 -12.24
C SER A 39 -0.74 0.81 -12.36
N ILE A 40 -0.54 -0.50 -12.19
CA ILE A 40 0.73 -1.18 -12.42
C ILE A 40 1.18 -1.06 -13.89
N TYR A 41 0.22 -1.07 -14.82
CA TYR A 41 0.48 -0.93 -16.27
C TYR A 41 0.92 0.49 -16.66
N ALA A 42 0.83 1.46 -15.76
CA ALA A 42 1.33 2.82 -15.98
C ALA A 42 2.86 2.93 -15.81
N LYS A 43 3.59 1.82 -15.92
CA LYS A 43 5.06 1.72 -15.76
C LYS A 43 5.50 2.23 -14.39
N ALA A 44 4.91 1.67 -13.34
CA ALA A 44 5.31 1.98 -11.97
C ALA A 44 6.75 1.48 -11.73
N ASP A 45 7.58 2.32 -11.10
CA ASP A 45 8.94 1.97 -10.68
C ASP A 45 8.92 1.29 -9.29
N ILE A 46 7.91 1.59 -8.47
CA ILE A 46 7.71 1.03 -7.12
C ILE A 46 6.21 0.78 -6.90
N CYS A 47 5.88 -0.36 -6.29
CA CYS A 47 4.55 -0.69 -5.82
C CYS A 47 4.48 -0.60 -4.29
N HIS A 48 3.73 0.37 -3.77
CA HIS A 48 3.49 0.54 -2.33
C HIS A 48 2.13 -0.06 -1.96
N LEU A 49 2.15 -1.14 -1.18
CA LEU A 49 0.96 -1.86 -0.73
C LEU A 49 0.62 -1.47 0.71
N LEU A 50 -0.66 -1.21 0.96
CA LEU A 50 -1.13 -0.71 2.25
C LEU A 50 -1.96 -1.72 3.04
N SER A 51 -2.41 -2.80 2.42
CA SER A 51 -3.23 -3.83 3.04
C SER A 51 -2.80 -5.24 2.61
N PRO A 52 -2.82 -6.25 3.50
CA PRO A 52 -2.61 -7.65 3.13
C PRO A 52 -3.54 -8.15 2.02
N LEU A 53 -4.70 -7.53 1.87
CA LEU A 53 -5.66 -7.82 0.79
C LEU A 53 -5.10 -7.52 -0.61
N ASP A 54 -3.98 -6.79 -0.69
CA ASP A 54 -3.31 -6.43 -1.94
C ASP A 54 -2.48 -7.60 -2.54
N GLU A 55 -2.65 -8.84 -2.06
CA GLU A 55 -1.85 -10.00 -2.46
C GLU A 55 -1.89 -10.28 -3.98
N ALA A 56 -3.05 -10.09 -4.62
CA ALA A 56 -3.17 -10.25 -6.07
C ALA A 56 -2.24 -9.28 -6.82
N LEU A 57 -2.25 -8.00 -6.42
CA LEU A 57 -1.37 -7.00 -7.00
C LEU A 57 0.11 -7.23 -6.64
N ALA A 58 0.39 -7.79 -5.46
CA ALA A 58 1.74 -8.19 -5.08
C ALA A 58 2.31 -9.27 -6.01
N LYS A 59 1.48 -10.23 -6.43
CA LYS A 59 1.85 -11.26 -7.42
C LYS A 59 2.15 -10.64 -8.77
N GLU A 60 1.28 -9.77 -9.26
CA GLU A 60 1.49 -9.05 -10.53
C GLU A 60 2.77 -8.20 -10.50
N ALA A 61 2.99 -7.42 -9.43
CA ALA A 61 4.20 -6.62 -9.26
C ALA A 61 5.46 -7.47 -9.27
N LYS A 62 5.42 -8.66 -8.65
CA LYS A 62 6.54 -9.60 -8.68
C LYS A 62 6.80 -10.15 -10.08
N GLU A 63 5.76 -10.50 -10.83
CA GLU A 63 5.86 -11.01 -12.21
C GLU A 63 6.45 -9.96 -13.15
N GLU A 64 6.08 -8.69 -12.99
CA GLU A 64 6.60 -7.55 -13.75
C GLU A 64 7.99 -7.06 -13.26
N GLY A 65 8.54 -7.69 -12.21
CA GLY A 65 9.85 -7.31 -11.63
C GLY A 65 9.86 -5.94 -10.93
N ILE A 66 8.69 -5.45 -10.51
CA ILE A 66 8.52 -4.16 -9.84
C ILE A 66 8.79 -4.35 -8.33
N PRO A 67 9.72 -3.57 -7.74
CA PRO A 67 9.96 -3.59 -6.29
C PRO A 67 8.70 -3.28 -5.48
N ILE A 68 8.46 -4.09 -4.45
CA ILE A 68 7.32 -3.96 -3.54
C ILE A 68 7.79 -3.34 -2.22
N VAL A 69 7.07 -2.34 -1.74
CA VAL A 69 7.20 -1.74 -0.42
C VAL A 69 5.88 -1.93 0.32
N THR A 70 5.93 -2.40 1.55
CA THR A 70 4.75 -2.54 2.42
C THR A 70 4.76 -1.49 3.52
N ASN A 71 3.58 -1.15 4.02
CA ASN A 71 3.45 -0.31 5.21
C ASN A 71 4.12 -0.96 6.44
N ALA A 72 4.70 -0.16 7.34
CA ALA A 72 5.31 -0.66 8.58
C ALA A 72 4.34 -1.42 9.49
N PHE A 73 3.03 -1.16 9.36
CA PHE A 73 1.95 -1.81 10.12
C PHE A 73 1.06 -2.70 9.24
N TYR A 74 1.62 -3.22 8.15
CA TYR A 74 0.86 -3.97 7.13
C TYR A 74 0.10 -5.18 7.72
N THR A 75 0.60 -5.81 8.78
CA THR A 75 0.03 -7.04 9.35
C THR A 75 -0.59 -6.87 10.74
N GLU A 76 -0.79 -5.64 11.23
CA GLU A 76 -1.28 -5.43 12.62
C GLU A 76 -2.72 -5.92 12.88
N GLU A 77 -3.49 -6.15 11.82
CA GLU A 77 -4.82 -6.75 11.92
C GLU A 77 -4.80 -8.29 11.87
N ASP A 78 -3.67 -8.90 11.53
CA ASP A 78 -3.48 -10.35 11.49
C ASP A 78 -2.99 -10.86 12.86
N PRO A 79 -3.78 -11.67 13.60
CA PRO A 79 -3.37 -12.19 14.91
C PRO A 79 -2.09 -13.04 14.89
N SER A 80 -1.73 -13.61 13.73
CA SER A 80 -0.56 -14.48 13.56
C SER A 80 0.70 -13.73 13.12
N ALA A 81 0.54 -12.49 12.62
CA ALA A 81 1.63 -11.70 12.03
C ALA A 81 1.71 -10.25 12.54
N SER A 82 0.84 -9.86 13.48
CA SER A 82 0.87 -8.56 14.16
C SER A 82 2.12 -8.42 15.03
N PHE A 83 2.81 -7.29 14.90
CA PHE A 83 3.99 -6.99 15.71
C PHE A 83 3.60 -6.32 17.04
N LEU A 84 2.51 -5.56 17.07
CA LEU A 84 1.98 -4.97 18.31
C LEU A 84 1.24 -6.05 19.10
N SER A 85 1.83 -6.52 20.21
CA SER A 85 1.14 -7.43 21.12
C SER A 85 -0.19 -6.81 21.56
N ARG A 86 -1.31 -7.43 21.19
CA ARG A 86 -2.63 -7.11 21.74
C ARG A 86 -2.67 -7.62 23.18
N ASN A 87 -1.95 -6.96 24.09
CA ASN A 87 -2.14 -7.16 25.52
C ASN A 87 -3.49 -6.53 25.87
N VAL A 88 -4.54 -7.36 25.83
CA VAL A 88 -5.86 -7.08 26.41
C VAL A 88 -5.90 -7.68 27.80
#